data_AF-A0A2S8VYQ1-F1
#
_entry.id   AF-A0A2S8VYQ1-F1
#
_cell.length_a   1.000
_cell.length_b   1.000
_cell.length_c   1.000
_cell.angle_alpha   90.00
_cell.angle_beta   90.00
_cell.angle_gamma   90.00
#
_symmetry.space_group_name_H-M   'P 1'
#
loop_
_entity.id
_entity.type
_entity.pdbx_description
1 polymer ?
#
loop_
_entity_poly.entity_id
_entity_poly.type
_entity_poly.pdbx_seq_one_letter_code
_entity_poly.pdbx_strand_id
1 'polypeptide(L)'
;MNTIEAKKLEKKHLENELMELDKEVQILDQKKRNIASKIEDCKRDIQREIYHGMTQYEYFNSIHGAEFKEGKFRIRIGGAWGNGLYVNTNVGDMELSVQSKYDDDKRCSLNVSKDYSINGRGYEREHEGSNIPEKYKKVYEEMLVIKAKYGKLMEDAGIDPIHKSILDRFLNTNCIPYPDIDVEKVIEKKYLRKDLK
;
A
#
# COMPACT_ATOMS: atom_id res chain seq x y z
N MET A 1 43.08 -59.93 26.28
CA MET A 1 41.75 -59.30 26.20
C MET A 1 41.00 -59.95 25.06
N ASN A 2 39.79 -60.47 25.29
CA ASN A 2 39.07 -61.26 24.30
C ASN A 2 38.56 -60.34 23.17
N THR A 3 38.71 -60.70 21.90
CA THR A 3 38.36 -59.83 20.75
C THR A 3 36.91 -59.34 20.76
N ILE A 4 36.01 -60.10 21.39
CA ILE A 4 34.61 -59.74 21.61
C ILE A 4 34.46 -58.58 22.61
N GLU A 5 35.27 -58.54 23.67
CA GLU A 5 35.21 -57.46 24.68
C GLU A 5 35.70 -56.13 24.10
N ALA A 6 36.75 -56.18 23.27
CA ALA A 6 37.24 -55.00 22.55
C ALA A 6 36.16 -54.39 21.64
N LYS A 7 35.44 -55.22 20.86
CA LYS A 7 34.33 -54.76 20.01
C LYS A 7 33.14 -54.22 20.80
N LYS A 8 32.84 -54.76 21.99
CA LYS A 8 31.78 -54.23 22.87
C LYS A 8 32.15 -52.84 23.41
N LEU A 9 33.42 -52.62 23.76
CA LEU A 9 33.91 -51.32 24.21
C LEU A 9 33.87 -50.29 23.08
N GLU A 10 34.32 -50.67 21.88
CA GLU A 10 34.26 -49.84 20.67
C GLU A 10 32.82 -49.45 20.33
N LYS A 11 31.88 -50.41 20.34
CA LYS A 11 30.46 -50.14 20.12
C LYS A 11 29.93 -49.10 21.12
N LYS A 12 30.25 -49.24 22.41
CA LYS A 12 29.82 -48.28 23.45
C LYS A 12 30.41 -46.88 23.22
N HIS A 13 31.65 -46.79 22.74
CA HIS A 13 32.26 -45.51 22.37
C HIS A 13 31.51 -44.85 21.21
N LEU A 14 31.20 -45.61 20.16
CA LEU A 14 30.44 -45.12 19.00
C LEU A 14 29.01 -44.71 19.37
N GLU A 15 28.32 -45.47 20.25
CA GLU A 15 26.99 -45.10 20.75
C GLU A 15 27.03 -43.78 21.54
N ASN A 16 28.07 -43.57 22.34
CA ASN A 16 28.25 -42.29 23.05
C ASN A 16 28.54 -41.14 22.09
N GLU A 17 29.38 -41.35 21.07
CA GLU A 17 29.71 -40.34 20.07
C GLU A 17 28.47 -39.94 19.25
N LEU A 18 27.65 -40.91 18.85
CA LEU A 18 26.37 -40.65 18.20
C LEU A 18 25.43 -39.83 19.08
N MET A 19 25.34 -40.15 20.38
CA MET A 19 24.51 -39.41 21.32
C MET A 19 24.97 -37.95 21.50
N GLU A 20 26.29 -37.69 21.50
CA GLU A 20 26.81 -36.32 21.57
C GLU A 20 26.52 -35.55 20.27
N LEU A 21 26.67 -36.18 19.10
CA LEU A 21 26.30 -35.58 17.82
C LEU A 21 24.81 -35.24 17.75
N ASP A 22 23.94 -36.11 18.26
CA ASP A 22 22.49 -35.85 18.31
C ASP A 22 22.17 -34.61 19.18
N LYS A 23 22.89 -34.42 20.29
CA LYS A 23 22.75 -33.20 21.13
C LYS A 23 23.22 -31.96 20.37
N GLU A 24 24.34 -32.04 19.65
CA GLU A 24 24.84 -30.92 18.84
C GLU A 24 23.84 -30.52 17.75
N VAL A 25 23.23 -31.50 17.07
CA VAL A 25 22.17 -31.26 16.07
C VAL A 25 20.99 -30.53 16.71
N GLN A 26 20.52 -30.97 17.87
CA GLN A 26 19.42 -30.29 18.58
C GLN A 26 19.76 -28.84 18.94
N ILE A 27 21.00 -28.58 19.40
CA ILE A 27 21.48 -27.22 19.70
C ILE A 27 21.50 -26.36 18.43
N LEU A 28 22.01 -26.90 17.33
CA LEU A 28 22.07 -26.19 16.04
C LEU A 28 20.67 -25.92 15.49
N ASP A 29 19.74 -26.84 15.60
CA ASP A 29 18.34 -26.66 15.19
C ASP A 29 17.64 -25.58 16.02
N GLN A 30 17.92 -25.52 17.32
CA GLN A 30 17.42 -24.43 18.16
C GLN A 30 18.02 -23.08 17.75
N LYS A 31 19.33 -23.02 17.46
CA LYS A 31 19.99 -21.80 16.95
C LYS A 31 19.38 -21.37 15.62
N LYS A 32 19.13 -22.30 14.70
CA LYS A 32 18.48 -22.03 13.40
C LYS A 32 17.10 -21.42 13.58
N ARG A 33 16.27 -21.99 14.46
CA ARG A 33 14.93 -21.44 14.79
C ARG A 33 15.01 -20.05 15.40
N ASN A 34 15.93 -19.83 16.33
CA ASN A 34 16.14 -18.52 16.95
C ASN A 34 16.58 -17.46 15.92
N ILE A 35 17.49 -17.82 15.01
CA ILE A 35 17.93 -16.91 13.93
C ILE A 35 16.76 -16.61 12.98
N ALA A 36 15.97 -17.62 12.60
CA ALA A 36 14.79 -17.41 11.77
C ALA A 36 13.78 -16.44 12.42
N SER A 37 13.52 -16.58 13.73
CA SER A 37 12.68 -15.63 14.47
C SER A 37 13.23 -14.20 14.41
N LYS A 38 14.54 -14.03 14.65
CA LYS A 38 15.18 -12.71 14.59
C LYS A 38 15.13 -12.07 13.20
N ILE A 39 15.19 -12.89 12.14
CA ILE A 39 15.03 -12.40 10.76
C ILE A 39 13.61 -11.86 10.56
N GLU A 40 12.59 -12.57 11.05
CA GLU A 40 11.20 -12.10 10.96
C GLU A 40 10.94 -10.85 11.81
N ASP A 41 11.55 -10.75 12.99
CA ASP A 41 11.52 -9.52 13.80
C ASP A 41 12.14 -8.33 13.03
N CYS A 42 13.35 -8.52 12.50
CA CYS A 42 14.05 -7.51 11.72
C CYS A 42 13.26 -7.08 10.46
N LYS A 43 12.62 -8.02 9.76
CA LYS A 43 11.75 -7.69 8.62
C LYS A 43 10.58 -6.79 9.01
N ARG A 44 9.97 -7.05 10.18
CA ARG A 44 8.87 -6.22 10.69
C ARG A 44 9.34 -4.84 11.09
N ASP A 45 10.52 -4.73 11.70
CA ASP A 45 11.11 -3.46 12.07
C ASP A 45 11.43 -2.62 10.82
N ILE A 46 12.05 -3.22 9.81
CA ILE A 46 12.31 -2.57 8.51
C ILE A 46 11.01 -2.09 7.87
N GLN A 47 9.96 -2.92 7.83
CA GLN A 47 8.66 -2.49 7.28
C GLN A 47 8.09 -1.30 8.04
N ARG A 48 8.17 -1.30 9.37
CA ARG A 48 7.69 -0.19 10.19
C ARG A 48 8.53 1.08 9.97
N GLU A 49 9.83 0.96 9.78
CA GLU A 49 10.67 2.10 9.44
C GLU A 49 10.29 2.70 8.08
N ILE A 50 10.01 1.87 7.08
CA ILE A 50 9.53 2.32 5.76
C ILE A 50 8.18 3.01 5.91
N TYR A 51 7.20 2.36 6.55
CA TYR A 51 5.80 2.82 6.59
C TYR A 51 5.45 3.67 7.81
N HIS A 52 6.39 4.48 8.31
CA HIS A 52 6.15 5.48 9.38
C HIS A 52 5.54 4.90 10.66
N GLY A 53 6.02 3.72 11.08
CA GLY A 53 5.55 2.98 12.25
C GLY A 53 4.35 2.08 12.01
N MET A 54 3.79 2.08 10.80
CA MET A 54 2.66 1.23 10.40
C MET A 54 3.14 -0.06 9.73
N THR A 55 2.27 -1.06 9.64
CA THR A 55 2.42 -2.15 8.66
C THR A 55 2.10 -1.64 7.26
N GLN A 56 2.59 -2.33 6.22
CA GLN A 56 2.26 -1.99 4.83
C GLN A 56 0.74 -1.93 4.58
N TYR A 57 0.00 -2.87 5.16
CA TYR A 57 -1.45 -2.95 5.04
C TYR A 57 -2.14 -1.71 5.63
N GLU A 58 -1.74 -1.29 6.83
CA GLU A 58 -2.26 -0.09 7.49
C GLU A 58 -1.93 1.18 6.69
N TYR A 59 -0.70 1.28 6.19
CA TYR A 59 -0.31 2.41 5.34
C TYR A 59 -1.12 2.47 4.05
N PHE A 60 -1.28 1.36 3.31
CA PHE A 60 -2.08 1.31 2.08
C PHE A 60 -3.54 1.67 2.33
N ASN A 61 -4.12 1.19 3.43
CA ASN A 61 -5.47 1.59 3.83
C ASN A 61 -5.55 3.10 4.14
N SER A 62 -4.50 3.68 4.71
CA SER A 62 -4.48 5.11 5.08
C SER A 62 -4.40 6.06 3.86
N ILE A 63 -3.89 5.58 2.73
CA ILE A 63 -3.83 6.31 1.45
C ILE A 63 -4.91 5.86 0.46
N HIS A 64 -5.74 4.88 0.83
CA HIS A 64 -6.78 4.34 -0.03
C HIS A 64 -7.80 5.41 -0.41
N GLY A 65 -8.07 5.56 -1.71
CA GLY A 65 -8.96 6.58 -2.24
C GLY A 65 -8.29 7.93 -2.48
N ALA A 66 -6.99 8.07 -2.22
CA ALA A 66 -6.26 9.28 -2.57
C ALA A 66 -6.27 9.49 -4.09
N GLU A 67 -6.53 10.72 -4.50
CA GLU A 67 -6.58 11.11 -5.91
C GLU A 67 -5.56 12.22 -6.20
N PHE A 68 -4.82 12.05 -7.29
CA PHE A 68 -3.79 12.98 -7.75
C PHE A 68 -4.03 13.35 -9.21
N LYS A 69 -3.50 14.49 -9.62
CA LYS A 69 -3.52 14.93 -11.01
C LYS A 69 -2.11 15.24 -11.47
N GLU A 70 -1.66 14.59 -12.53
CA GLU A 70 -0.35 14.82 -13.15
C GLU A 70 -0.53 15.08 -14.64
N GLY A 71 -0.44 16.35 -15.03
CA GLY A 71 -0.76 16.79 -16.39
C GLY A 71 -2.21 16.46 -16.77
N LYS A 72 -2.38 15.67 -17.83
CA LYS A 72 -3.69 15.18 -18.32
C LYS A 72 -4.20 13.95 -17.58
N PHE A 73 -3.37 13.34 -16.74
CA PHE A 73 -3.68 12.08 -16.07
C PHE A 73 -4.27 12.33 -14.68
N ARG A 74 -5.28 11.54 -14.35
CA ARG A 74 -5.83 11.38 -12.99
C ARG A 74 -5.32 10.06 -12.44
N ILE A 75 -4.79 10.09 -11.24
CA ILE A 75 -4.27 8.91 -10.56
C ILE A 75 -5.13 8.69 -9.32
N ARG A 76 -5.57 7.45 -9.10
CA ARG A 76 -6.30 7.07 -7.89
C ARG A 76 -5.66 5.85 -7.25
N ILE A 77 -5.44 5.94 -5.95
CA ILE A 77 -4.94 4.85 -5.11
C ILE A 77 -6.13 4.07 -4.55
N GLY A 78 -6.03 2.75 -4.45
CA GLY A 78 -7.04 1.90 -3.82
C GLY A 78 -7.73 0.99 -4.82
N GLY A 79 -9.01 0.70 -4.64
CA GLY A 79 -9.83 -0.09 -5.58
C GLY A 79 -10.11 -1.52 -5.13
N ALA A 80 -10.47 -2.40 -6.07
CA ALA A 80 -10.99 -3.75 -5.76
C ALA A 80 -10.03 -4.62 -4.92
N TRP A 81 -8.72 -4.33 -4.95
CA TRP A 81 -7.69 -5.06 -4.22
C TRP A 81 -7.11 -4.31 -3.01
N GLY A 82 -7.58 -3.09 -2.72
CA GLY A 82 -7.07 -2.24 -1.62
C GLY A 82 -5.68 -1.62 -1.88
N ASN A 83 -4.81 -2.30 -2.62
CA ASN A 83 -3.46 -1.86 -3.02
C ASN A 83 -3.34 -1.56 -4.52
N GLY A 84 -4.47 -1.23 -5.15
CA GLY A 84 -4.54 -0.93 -6.57
C GLY A 84 -4.11 0.49 -6.89
N LEU A 85 -3.74 0.69 -8.15
CA LEU A 85 -3.38 1.95 -8.73
C LEU A 85 -4.09 2.11 -10.07
N TYR A 86 -4.78 3.23 -10.22
CA TYR A 86 -5.60 3.54 -11.38
C TYR A 86 -5.03 4.81 -12.01
N VAL A 87 -4.74 4.76 -13.29
CA VAL A 87 -4.33 5.93 -14.08
C VAL A 87 -5.35 6.11 -15.18
N ASN A 88 -5.99 7.29 -15.22
CA ASN A 88 -7.04 7.63 -16.16
C ASN A 88 -6.69 8.89 -16.95
N THR A 89 -7.09 8.96 -18.20
CA THR A 89 -7.01 10.17 -19.04
C THR A 89 -8.11 10.16 -20.09
N ASN A 90 -8.44 11.31 -20.65
CA ASN A 90 -9.36 11.40 -21.77
C ASN A 90 -8.60 11.60 -23.09
N VAL A 91 -9.06 10.95 -24.15
CA VAL A 91 -8.61 11.14 -25.53
C VAL A 91 -9.84 11.37 -26.40
N GLY A 92 -10.13 12.64 -26.69
CA GLY A 92 -11.42 13.03 -27.28
C GLY A 92 -12.57 12.67 -26.33
N ASP A 93 -13.58 11.98 -26.86
CA ASP A 93 -14.74 11.51 -26.09
C ASP A 93 -14.50 10.19 -25.33
N MET A 94 -13.31 9.60 -25.43
CA MET A 94 -12.99 8.31 -24.83
C MET A 94 -12.19 8.51 -23.55
N GLU A 95 -12.60 7.86 -22.47
CA GLU A 95 -11.79 7.68 -21.27
C GLU A 95 -10.92 6.43 -21.43
N LEU A 96 -9.64 6.59 -21.14
CA LEU A 96 -8.65 5.54 -21.14
C LEU A 96 -8.23 5.31 -19.69
N SER A 97 -8.21 4.06 -19.24
CA SER A 97 -7.74 3.71 -17.90
C SER A 97 -6.84 2.47 -17.90
N VAL A 98 -5.79 2.54 -17.08
CA VAL A 98 -4.94 1.41 -16.72
C VAL A 98 -5.09 1.19 -15.23
N GLN A 99 -5.43 -0.05 -14.85
CA GLN A 99 -5.67 -0.44 -13.47
C GLN A 99 -4.93 -1.75 -13.18
N SER A 100 -4.14 -1.77 -12.12
CA SER A 100 -3.55 -3.00 -11.57
C SER A 100 -3.00 -2.74 -10.17
N LYS A 101 -2.28 -3.71 -9.60
CA LYS A 101 -1.59 -3.52 -8.33
C LYS A 101 -0.41 -2.55 -8.49
N TYR A 102 -0.05 -1.89 -7.40
CA TYR A 102 1.06 -0.93 -7.36
C TYR A 102 2.37 -1.54 -7.90
N ASP A 103 2.66 -2.79 -7.56
CA ASP A 103 3.86 -3.58 -7.87
C ASP A 103 3.77 -4.39 -9.16
N ASP A 104 2.68 -4.28 -9.92
CA ASP A 104 2.54 -5.04 -11.17
C ASP A 104 3.35 -4.39 -12.31
N ASP A 105 4.47 -5.02 -12.65
CA ASP A 105 5.35 -4.61 -13.75
C ASP A 105 4.92 -5.15 -15.12
N LYS A 106 3.83 -5.93 -15.19
CA LYS A 106 3.35 -6.48 -16.46
C LYS A 106 2.67 -5.41 -17.30
N ARG A 107 2.60 -5.65 -18.61
CA ARG A 107 1.80 -4.83 -19.53
C ARG A 107 0.32 -4.95 -19.17
N CYS A 108 -0.15 -4.07 -18.31
CA CYS A 108 -1.54 -4.02 -17.86
C CYS A 108 -2.47 -3.80 -19.04
N SER A 109 -3.69 -4.33 -18.96
CA SER A 109 -4.72 -4.03 -19.95
C SER A 109 -5.06 -2.54 -19.96
N LEU A 110 -5.38 -2.02 -21.15
CA LEU A 110 -5.95 -0.70 -21.34
C LEU A 110 -7.46 -0.83 -21.49
N ASN A 111 -8.20 -0.24 -20.56
CA ASN A 111 -9.65 -0.09 -20.68
C ASN A 111 -9.94 1.21 -21.42
N VAL A 112 -10.83 1.13 -22.42
CA VAL A 112 -11.29 2.27 -23.20
C VAL A 112 -12.80 2.33 -23.07
N SER A 113 -13.31 3.41 -22.49
CA SER A 113 -14.74 3.62 -22.31
C SER A 113 -15.20 4.95 -22.89
N LYS A 114 -16.48 5.04 -23.25
CA LYS A 114 -17.17 6.30 -23.59
C LYS A 114 -18.40 6.41 -22.73
N ASP A 115 -18.52 7.54 -22.03
CA ASP A 115 -19.63 7.78 -21.12
C ASP A 115 -20.99 7.73 -21.85
N TYR A 116 -21.95 7.07 -21.20
CA TYR A 116 -23.30 6.78 -21.71
C TYR A 116 -24.15 8.05 -21.84
N SER A 117 -23.77 9.11 -21.13
CA SER A 117 -24.53 10.35 -20.95
C SER A 117 -24.72 11.18 -22.22
N ILE A 118 -23.83 11.04 -23.22
CA ILE A 118 -23.81 11.95 -24.38
C ILE A 118 -24.65 11.43 -25.56
N ASN A 119 -24.79 10.10 -25.77
CA ASN A 119 -25.45 9.55 -26.97
C ASN A 119 -26.17 8.18 -26.76
N GLY A 120 -26.39 7.74 -25.51
CA GLY A 120 -27.23 6.56 -25.21
C GLY A 120 -26.67 5.19 -25.62
N ARG A 121 -25.48 5.12 -26.23
CA ARG A 121 -24.75 3.87 -26.47
C ARG A 121 -23.34 4.02 -25.90
N GLY A 122 -23.15 3.54 -24.68
CA GLY A 122 -21.82 3.45 -24.10
C GLY A 122 -20.96 2.46 -24.89
N TYR A 123 -19.67 2.73 -24.88
CA TYR A 123 -18.65 1.87 -25.46
C TYR A 123 -17.72 1.48 -24.32
N GLU A 124 -17.41 0.20 -24.21
CA GLU A 124 -16.39 -0.29 -23.30
C GLU A 124 -15.64 -1.41 -24.01
N ARG A 125 -14.31 -1.29 -24.05
CA ARG A 125 -13.42 -2.32 -24.58
C ARG A 125 -12.14 -2.37 -23.77
N GLU A 126 -11.76 -3.58 -23.39
CA GLU A 126 -10.45 -3.88 -22.85
C GLU A 126 -9.49 -4.30 -23.98
N HIS A 127 -8.26 -3.78 -23.94
CA HIS A 127 -7.17 -4.17 -24.82
C HIS A 127 -6.03 -4.74 -23.99
N GLU A 128 -5.61 -5.97 -24.30
CA GLU A 128 -4.42 -6.57 -23.68
C GLU A 128 -3.19 -5.68 -23.94
N GLY A 129 -2.30 -5.56 -22.96
CA GLY A 129 -1.10 -4.72 -23.07
C GLY A 129 -0.12 -5.13 -24.19
N SER A 130 -0.24 -6.36 -24.70
CA SER A 130 0.49 -6.84 -25.88
C SER A 130 -0.06 -6.31 -27.21
N ASN A 131 -1.33 -5.88 -27.24
CA ASN A 131 -2.10 -5.56 -28.44
C ASN A 131 -2.91 -4.26 -28.30
N ILE A 132 -2.20 -3.18 -27.96
CA ILE A 132 -2.77 -1.84 -27.84
C ILE A 132 -2.91 -1.19 -29.23
N PRO A 133 -4.08 -0.62 -29.58
CA PRO A 133 -4.25 0.10 -30.84
C PRO A 133 -3.25 1.25 -31.00
N GLU A 134 -2.68 1.40 -32.20
CA GLU A 134 -1.62 2.39 -32.47
C GLU A 134 -2.01 3.83 -32.07
N LYS A 135 -3.28 4.20 -32.26
CA LYS A 135 -3.83 5.51 -31.86
C LYS A 135 -3.75 5.80 -30.35
N TYR A 136 -3.65 4.79 -29.50
CA TYR A 136 -3.58 4.93 -28.03
C TYR A 136 -2.22 4.58 -27.45
N LYS A 137 -1.33 3.99 -28.25
CA LYS A 137 -0.05 3.43 -27.80
C LYS A 137 0.82 4.41 -27.04
N LYS A 138 0.99 5.63 -27.56
CA LYS A 138 1.76 6.68 -26.88
C LYS A 138 1.17 7.04 -25.51
N VAL A 139 -0.15 7.22 -25.44
CA VAL A 139 -0.84 7.56 -24.19
C VAL A 139 -0.77 6.41 -23.20
N TYR A 140 -0.91 5.16 -23.67
CA TYR A 140 -0.75 3.96 -22.86
C TYR A 140 0.65 3.85 -22.24
N GLU A 141 1.72 4.09 -23.02
CA GLU A 141 3.09 4.09 -22.51
C GLU A 141 3.30 5.19 -21.45
N GLU A 142 2.77 6.39 -21.67
CA GLU A 142 2.79 7.47 -20.67
C GLU A 142 2.05 7.06 -19.37
N MET A 143 0.90 6.36 -19.49
CA MET A 143 0.16 5.85 -18.33
C MET A 143 0.95 4.81 -17.54
N LEU A 144 1.68 3.92 -18.22
CA LEU A 144 2.54 2.93 -17.56
C LEU A 144 3.69 3.59 -16.78
N VAL A 145 4.30 4.65 -17.33
CA VAL A 145 5.33 5.42 -16.63
C VAL A 145 4.78 6.06 -15.36
N ILE A 146 3.59 6.67 -15.45
CA ILE A 146 2.92 7.26 -14.28
C ILE A 146 2.55 6.19 -13.27
N LYS A 147 2.01 5.04 -13.72
CA LYS A 147 1.71 3.92 -12.84
C LYS A 147 2.97 3.48 -12.09
N ALA A 148 4.09 3.24 -12.78
CA ALA A 148 5.33 2.82 -12.15
C ALA A 148 5.83 3.85 -11.12
N LYS A 149 5.75 5.14 -11.45
CA LYS A 149 6.12 6.24 -10.54
C LYS A 149 5.29 6.20 -9.25
N TYR A 150 3.96 6.15 -9.35
CA TYR A 150 3.09 6.15 -8.16
C TYR A 150 3.12 4.80 -7.43
N GLY A 151 3.35 3.69 -8.13
CA GLY A 151 3.58 2.39 -7.52
C GLY A 151 4.80 2.42 -6.60
N LYS A 152 5.90 3.01 -7.06
CA LYS A 152 7.09 3.21 -6.25
C LYS A 152 6.86 4.15 -5.06
N LEU A 153 6.09 5.23 -5.24
CA LEU A 153 5.71 6.11 -4.12
C LEU A 153 4.87 5.38 -3.07
N MET A 154 4.02 4.44 -3.46
CA MET A 154 3.32 3.57 -2.51
C MET A 154 4.30 2.63 -1.79
N GLU A 155 5.19 1.98 -2.53
CA GLU A 155 6.18 1.05 -1.97
C GLU A 155 7.08 1.72 -0.92
N ASP A 156 7.59 2.92 -1.24
CA ASP A 156 8.54 3.68 -0.43
C ASP A 156 7.87 4.56 0.66
N ALA A 157 6.56 4.40 0.88
CA ALA A 157 5.78 5.22 1.82
C ALA A 157 5.83 6.74 1.56
N GLY A 158 5.99 7.14 0.30
CA GLY A 158 6.13 8.53 -0.15
C GLY A 158 4.82 9.28 -0.39
N ILE A 159 3.67 8.66 -0.12
CA ILE A 159 2.35 9.29 -0.20
C ILE A 159 1.84 9.56 1.21
N ASP A 160 1.54 10.81 1.53
CA ASP A 160 1.02 11.14 2.85
C ASP A 160 -0.36 10.51 3.09
N PRO A 161 -0.59 9.89 4.26
CA PRO A 161 -1.91 9.39 4.65
C PRO A 161 -2.99 10.46 4.55
N ILE A 162 -4.18 10.08 4.08
CA ILE A 162 -5.30 11.02 3.91
C ILE A 162 -5.65 11.67 5.25
N HIS A 163 -5.68 10.89 6.34
CA HIS A 163 -5.93 11.44 7.67
C HIS A 163 -4.87 12.46 8.11
N LYS A 164 -3.59 12.22 7.79
CA LYS A 164 -2.50 13.15 8.09
C LYS A 164 -2.61 14.42 7.23
N SER A 165 -2.92 14.30 5.94
CA SER A 165 -3.13 15.46 5.07
C SER A 165 -4.36 16.30 5.43
N ILE A 166 -5.42 15.67 5.96
CA ILE A 166 -6.61 16.35 6.48
C ILE A 166 -6.26 17.06 7.79
N LEU A 167 -5.63 16.36 8.75
CA LEU A 167 -5.16 16.95 10.01
C LEU A 167 -4.19 18.10 9.77
N ASP A 168 -3.21 17.96 8.88
CA ASP A 168 -2.27 19.01 8.53
C ASP A 168 -2.96 20.18 7.82
N ARG A 169 -4.00 19.96 7.00
CA ARG A 169 -4.84 21.06 6.49
C ARG A 169 -5.61 21.79 7.58
N PHE A 170 -6.05 21.09 8.62
CA PHE A 170 -6.75 21.71 9.76
C PHE A 170 -5.80 22.40 10.73
N LEU A 171 -4.56 21.92 10.85
CA LEU A 171 -3.56 22.43 11.79
C LEU A 171 -2.64 23.50 11.17
N ASN A 172 -2.40 23.46 9.86
CA ASN A 172 -1.52 24.41 9.13
C ASN A 172 -2.26 25.42 8.26
N THR A 173 -3.60 25.49 8.32
CA THR A 173 -4.28 26.71 7.86
C THR A 173 -3.88 27.82 8.81
N ASN A 174 -3.07 28.76 8.32
CA ASN A 174 -2.82 30.05 8.98
C ASN A 174 -4.11 30.49 9.65
N CYS A 175 -4.13 30.50 10.98
CA CYS A 175 -5.22 31.02 11.77
C CYS A 175 -5.54 32.41 11.22
N ILE A 176 -6.58 32.52 10.40
CA ILE A 176 -7.26 33.78 10.20
C ILE A 176 -7.82 34.04 11.59
N PRO A 177 -7.36 35.06 12.34
CA PRO A 177 -7.96 35.35 13.62
C PRO A 177 -9.44 35.56 13.33
N TYR A 178 -10.28 34.69 13.91
CA TYR A 178 -11.71 34.95 13.94
C TYR A 178 -11.85 36.37 14.51
N PRO A 179 -12.54 37.30 13.83
CA PRO A 179 -12.80 38.60 14.42
C PRO A 179 -13.57 38.32 15.71
N ASP A 180 -13.10 38.87 16.83
CA ASP A 180 -13.63 38.65 18.18
C ASP A 180 -15.17 38.64 18.15
N ILE A 181 -15.74 37.43 18.15
CA ILE A 181 -17.17 37.26 18.31
C ILE A 181 -17.40 37.43 19.80
N ASP A 182 -17.82 38.64 20.16
CA ASP A 182 -18.23 39.03 21.50
C ASP A 182 -19.41 38.12 21.94
N VAL A 183 -19.08 37.02 22.62
CA VAL A 183 -20.00 35.92 22.96
C VAL A 183 -21.15 36.43 23.83
N GLU A 184 -20.95 37.52 24.58
CA GLU A 184 -21.97 38.15 25.41
C GLU A 184 -23.13 38.77 24.59
N LYS A 185 -22.86 39.34 23.42
CA LYS A 185 -23.91 39.90 22.54
C LYS A 185 -24.79 38.86 21.86
N VAL A 186 -24.31 37.62 21.71
CA VAL A 186 -25.07 36.54 21.07
C VAL A 186 -26.10 35.94 22.05
N ILE A 187 -25.81 35.97 23.35
CA ILE A 187 -26.69 35.40 24.38
C ILE A 187 -27.91 36.31 24.61
N GLU A 188 -27.76 37.64 24.59
CA GLU A 188 -28.89 38.57 24.79
C GLU A 188 -30.02 38.42 23.75
N LYS A 189 -29.70 38.07 22.50
CA LYS A 189 -30.73 37.87 21.46
C LYS A 189 -31.55 36.58 21.60
N LYS A 190 -31.08 35.59 22.37
CA LYS A 190 -31.78 34.30 22.51
C LYS A 190 -32.81 34.28 23.64
N TYR A 191 -32.72 35.19 24.62
CA TYR A 191 -33.60 35.19 25.79
C TYR A 191 -34.72 36.25 25.76
N LEU A 192 -34.72 37.20 24.82
CA LEU A 192 -35.78 38.20 24.67
C LEU A 192 -37.00 37.76 23.84
N ARG A 193 -37.08 36.47 23.44
CA ARG A 193 -38.21 35.91 22.65
C ARG A 193 -39.16 35.02 23.43
N LYS A 194 -39.01 34.94 24.75
CA LYS A 194 -40.04 34.46 25.66
C LYS A 194 -40.44 35.66 26.49
N ASP A 195 -41.73 35.96 26.51
CA ASP A 195 -42.37 37.06 27.23
C ASP A 195 -42.62 38.33 26.42
N LEU A 196 -43.41 38.21 25.35
CA LEU A 196 -44.45 39.19 25.08
C LEU A 196 -45.76 38.44 24.77
N LYS A 197 -46.75 38.71 25.63
CA LYS A 197 -48.13 38.20 25.64
C LYS A 197 -48.92 38.62 24.41
#